data_AF-A0A7C7BYC3-F1
#
_entry.id   AF-A0A7C7BYC3-F1
#
_cell.length_a   1.000
_cell.length_b   1.000
_cell.length_c   1.000
_cell.angle_alpha   90.00
_cell.angle_beta   90.00
_cell.angle_gamma   90.00
#
_symmetry.space_group_name_H-M   'P 1'
#
loop_
_entity.id
_entity.type
_entity.pdbx_description
1 polymer ?
#
loop_
_entity_poly.entity_id
_entity_poly.type
_entity_poly.pdbx_seq_one_letter_code
_entity_poly.pdbx_strand_id
1 'polypeptide(L)'
;GYSVLKDIYKTTVFAISRWRNEIRPSNVFGGEGCVIPERIISKKPSAELKPDQFDEDTLPPYEVLDDILKNLIEGEQAISDIVARGHDPNVVRRVWHMLDRAEYKRRQAPPGVKISSRSFGRDRRYPITNGFTNLL
;
A
#
# COMPACT_ATOMS: atom_id res chain seq x y z
N GLY A 1 6.75 -12.73 14.21
CA GLY A 1 7.57 -11.77 13.43
C GLY A 1 7.00 -10.37 13.56
N TYR A 2 7.75 -9.33 13.20
CA TYR A 2 7.35 -7.92 13.22
C TYR A 2 7.43 -7.34 11.80
N SER A 3 6.42 -6.61 11.34
CA SER A 3 6.38 -6.03 10.00
C SER A 3 6.67 -4.53 10.04
N VAL A 4 7.90 -4.16 9.69
CA VAL A 4 8.42 -2.78 9.79
C VAL A 4 7.73 -1.83 8.82
N LEU A 5 7.36 -2.30 7.63
CA LEU A 5 6.79 -1.47 6.55
C LEU A 5 5.27 -1.65 6.41
N LYS A 6 4.60 -2.19 7.45
CA LYS A 6 3.17 -2.56 7.39
C LYS A 6 2.24 -1.38 7.05
N ASP A 7 2.58 -0.19 7.51
CA ASP A 7 1.70 0.99 7.50
C ASP A 7 2.26 2.13 6.63
N ILE A 8 3.01 1.77 5.59
CA ILE A 8 3.46 2.71 4.57
C ILE A 8 3.08 2.19 3.18
N TYR A 9 2.65 3.12 2.32
CA TYR A 9 2.31 2.82 0.94
C TYR A 9 3.56 2.58 0.09
N LYS A 10 3.37 1.96 -1.09
CA LYS A 10 4.50 1.54 -1.91
C LYS A 10 5.28 2.72 -2.49
N THR A 11 4.57 3.77 -2.90
CA THR A 11 5.17 5.06 -3.30
C THR A 11 6.03 5.66 -2.19
N THR A 12 5.56 5.60 -0.93
CA THR A 12 6.31 6.02 0.25
C THR A 12 7.57 5.16 0.47
N VAL A 13 7.50 3.84 0.26
CA VAL A 13 8.68 2.95 0.34
C VAL A 13 9.76 3.39 -0.64
N PHE A 14 9.40 3.69 -1.89
CA PHE A 14 10.36 4.17 -2.89
C PHE A 14 10.93 5.54 -2.50
N ALA A 15 10.10 6.46 -2.03
CA ALA A 15 10.53 7.78 -1.58
C ALA A 15 11.53 7.69 -0.41
N ILE A 16 11.23 6.90 0.63
CA ILE A 16 12.10 6.71 1.78
C ILE A 16 13.40 6.00 1.38
N SER A 17 13.35 5.08 0.42
CA SER A 17 14.56 4.40 -0.08
C SER A 17 15.53 5.38 -0.74
N ARG A 18 15.02 6.29 -1.59
CA ARG A 18 15.83 7.35 -2.21
C ARG A 18 16.36 8.33 -1.15
N TRP A 19 15.48 8.80 -0.28
CA TRP A 19 15.85 9.68 0.83
C TRP A 19 16.97 9.08 1.70
N ARG A 20 16.90 7.78 2.03
CA ARG A 20 17.94 7.12 2.82
C ARG A 20 19.27 7.00 2.09
N ASN A 21 19.29 6.89 0.76
CA ASN A 21 20.54 6.89 0.00
C ASN A 21 21.20 8.28 -0.04
N GLU A 22 20.41 9.35 0.05
CA GLU A 22 20.88 10.73 0.06
C GLU A 22 21.26 11.22 1.47
N ILE A 23 20.54 10.75 2.48
CA ILE A 23 20.66 11.23 3.86
C ILE A 23 21.01 10.06 4.78
N ARG A 24 22.05 10.25 5.60
CA ARG A 24 22.39 9.37 6.72
C ARG A 24 21.96 10.03 8.04
N PRO A 25 20.86 9.59 8.67
CA PRO A 25 20.53 10.04 10.02
C PRO A 25 21.63 9.67 11.01
N SER A 26 21.90 10.55 11.97
CA SER A 26 22.94 10.33 13.00
C SER A 26 22.60 9.21 13.98
N ASN A 27 21.33 8.84 14.08
CA ASN A 27 20.78 7.88 15.04
C ASN A 27 20.43 6.52 14.43
N VAL A 28 20.92 6.19 13.23
CA VAL A 28 20.66 4.88 12.59
C VAL A 28 21.93 4.06 12.38
N PHE A 29 21.77 2.74 12.50
CA PHE A 29 22.79 1.79 12.10
C PHE A 29 22.78 1.66 10.57
N GLY A 30 23.96 1.77 9.94
CA GLY A 30 24.12 1.63 8.49
C GLY A 30 25.30 2.44 7.95
N GLY A 31 25.79 2.02 6.78
CA GLY A 31 26.89 2.70 6.07
C GLY A 31 26.51 4.10 5.58
N GLU A 32 27.55 4.87 5.26
CA GLU A 32 27.45 6.14 4.54
C GLU A 32 27.12 5.92 3.05
N GLY A 33 26.52 6.93 2.42
CA GLY A 33 26.20 6.91 1.01
C GLY A 33 25.07 5.94 0.62
N CYS A 34 25.18 5.40 -0.59
CA CYS A 34 24.17 4.55 -1.21
C CYS A 34 24.16 3.15 -0.56
N VAL A 35 23.16 2.91 0.30
CA VAL A 35 22.96 1.64 1.02
C VAL A 35 21.95 0.71 0.34
N ILE A 36 21.03 1.28 -0.45
CA ILE A 36 20.04 0.54 -1.23
C ILE A 36 20.43 0.64 -2.71
N PRO A 37 20.82 -0.47 -3.37
CA PRO A 37 21.20 -0.44 -4.79
C PRO A 37 20.09 0.12 -5.69
N GLU A 38 20.45 1.01 -6.61
CA GLU A 38 19.50 1.66 -7.52
C GLU A 38 18.70 0.66 -8.37
N ARG A 39 19.32 -0.46 -8.73
CA ARG A 39 18.64 -1.55 -9.45
C ARG A 39 17.44 -2.14 -8.71
N ILE A 40 17.37 -2.02 -7.38
CA ILE A 40 16.23 -2.50 -6.58
C ILE A 40 15.10 -1.47 -6.59
N ILE A 41 15.44 -0.17 -6.63
CA ILE A 41 14.48 0.94 -6.64
C ILE A 41 13.87 1.12 -8.03
N SER A 42 14.68 1.00 -9.08
CA SER A 42 14.29 1.21 -10.49
C SER A 42 13.70 -0.03 -11.16
N LYS A 43 13.85 -1.23 -10.56
CA LYS A 43 13.21 -2.44 -11.08
C LYS A 43 11.69 -2.27 -11.07
N LYS A 44 11.05 -2.69 -12.16
CA LYS A 44 9.59 -2.71 -12.25
C LYS A 44 8.98 -3.51 -11.11
N PRO A 45 7.87 -3.02 -10.51
CA PRO A 45 7.06 -3.78 -9.58
C PRO A 45 6.73 -5.21 -10.03
N SER A 46 7.05 -6.19 -9.21
CA SER A 46 6.73 -7.58 -9.48
C SER A 46 6.46 -8.34 -8.19
N ALA A 47 5.31 -9.02 -8.12
CA ALA A 47 4.98 -10.01 -7.11
C ALA A 47 5.68 -11.33 -7.46
N GLU A 48 7.00 -11.41 -7.27
CA GLU A 48 7.79 -12.60 -7.61
C GLU A 48 7.43 -13.80 -6.71
N LEU A 49 6.38 -14.52 -7.08
CA LEU A 49 6.10 -15.90 -6.66
C LEU A 49 6.26 -16.89 -7.83
N LYS A 50 6.29 -16.39 -9.08
CA LYS A 50 6.52 -17.14 -10.32
C LYS A 50 7.32 -16.29 -11.33
N PRO A 51 8.05 -16.91 -12.28
CA PRO A 51 8.67 -16.19 -13.40
C PRO A 51 7.62 -15.39 -14.18
N ASP A 52 7.97 -14.18 -14.62
CA ASP A 52 7.16 -13.28 -15.46
C ASP A 52 5.85 -12.75 -14.85
N GLN A 53 5.66 -12.87 -13.52
CA GLN A 53 4.52 -12.28 -12.83
C GLN A 53 4.79 -10.81 -12.49
N PHE A 54 4.02 -9.86 -13.04
CA PHE A 54 4.14 -8.43 -12.70
C PHE A 54 2.96 -7.98 -11.81
N ASP A 55 3.23 -7.01 -10.92
CA ASP A 55 2.15 -6.42 -10.10
C ASP A 55 1.12 -5.71 -11.00
N GLU A 56 1.60 -5.12 -12.09
CA GLU A 56 0.82 -4.38 -13.09
C GLU A 56 -0.22 -5.26 -13.81
N ASP A 57 -0.06 -6.59 -13.81
CA ASP A 57 -1.05 -7.51 -14.38
C ASP A 57 -2.36 -7.49 -13.57
N THR A 58 -2.25 -7.24 -12.25
CA THR A 58 -3.36 -7.35 -11.31
C THR A 58 -3.71 -6.07 -10.58
N LEU A 59 -2.82 -5.07 -10.58
CA LEU A 59 -2.97 -3.81 -9.87
C LEU A 59 -2.84 -2.62 -10.84
N PRO A 60 -3.56 -1.51 -10.60
CA PRO A 60 -3.25 -0.27 -11.28
C PRO A 60 -1.85 0.24 -10.86
N PRO A 61 -1.27 1.21 -11.59
CA PRO A 61 0.01 1.82 -11.21
C PRO A 61 0.00 2.28 -9.74
N TYR A 62 1.12 2.11 -9.04
CA TYR A 62 1.16 2.36 -7.59
C TYR A 62 0.75 3.77 -7.18
N GLU A 63 1.04 4.79 -7.98
CA GLU A 63 0.59 6.16 -7.71
C GLU A 63 -0.94 6.26 -7.67
N VAL A 64 -1.62 5.58 -8.61
CA VAL A 64 -3.08 5.51 -8.67
C VAL A 64 -3.62 4.64 -7.53
N LEU A 65 -3.01 3.47 -7.30
CA LEU A 65 -3.43 2.55 -6.25
C LEU A 65 -3.34 3.20 -4.87
N ASP A 66 -2.20 3.82 -4.56
CA ASP A 66 -1.92 4.41 -3.26
C ASP A 66 -2.82 5.62 -2.99
N ASP A 67 -3.12 6.44 -3.99
CA ASP A 67 -4.10 7.53 -3.82
C ASP A 67 -5.51 7.00 -3.55
N ILE A 68 -5.98 6.00 -4.31
CA ILE A 68 -7.28 5.37 -4.05
C ILE A 68 -7.33 4.79 -2.64
N LEU A 69 -6.29 4.05 -2.22
CA LEU A 69 -6.24 3.43 -0.89
C LEU A 69 -6.19 4.47 0.23
N LYS A 70 -5.40 5.54 0.11
CA LYS A 70 -5.37 6.66 1.08
C LYS A 70 -6.77 7.23 1.28
N ASN A 71 -7.50 7.47 0.20
CA ASN A 71 -8.85 8.02 0.29
C ASN A 71 -9.87 7.03 0.86
N LEU A 72 -9.78 5.75 0.51
CA LEU A 72 -10.66 4.70 1.07
C LEU A 72 -10.40 4.41 2.55
N ILE A 73 -9.14 4.48 2.99
CA ILE A 73 -8.72 4.02 4.33
C ILE A 73 -8.62 5.18 5.30
N GLU A 74 -7.82 6.19 4.96
CA GLU A 74 -7.53 7.32 5.85
C GLU A 74 -8.57 8.42 5.69
N GLY A 75 -8.97 8.72 4.46
CA GLY A 75 -9.98 9.73 4.16
C GLY A 75 -11.43 9.28 4.36
N GLU A 76 -11.67 7.97 4.50
CA GLU A 76 -13.01 7.34 4.56
C GLU A 76 -13.99 7.84 3.48
N GLN A 77 -13.47 8.16 2.30
CA GLN A 77 -14.29 8.70 1.21
C GLN A 77 -15.16 7.62 0.60
N ALA A 78 -16.37 7.99 0.17
CA ALA A 78 -17.22 7.09 -0.61
C ALA A 78 -16.59 6.83 -1.98
N ILE A 79 -16.89 5.68 -2.59
CA ILE A 79 -16.40 5.36 -3.94
C ILE A 79 -16.80 6.45 -4.95
N SER A 80 -18.01 7.01 -4.82
CA SER A 80 -18.50 8.11 -5.66
C SER A 80 -17.60 9.35 -5.59
N ASP A 81 -17.08 9.68 -4.42
CA ASP A 81 -16.26 10.87 -4.22
C ASP A 81 -14.87 10.68 -4.82
N ILE A 82 -14.32 9.47 -4.70
CA ILE A 82 -13.04 9.10 -5.31
C ILE A 82 -13.15 9.13 -6.84
N VAL A 83 -14.28 8.66 -7.39
CA VAL A 83 -14.57 8.75 -8.83
C VAL A 83 -14.72 10.21 -9.28
N ALA A 84 -15.43 11.05 -8.51
CA ALA A 84 -15.60 12.46 -8.81
C ALA A 84 -14.28 13.24 -8.85
N ARG A 85 -13.22 12.72 -8.21
CA ARG A 85 -11.85 13.26 -8.25
C ARG A 85 -11.07 12.89 -9.53
N GLY A 86 -11.66 12.11 -10.43
CA GLY A 86 -11.08 11.77 -11.73
C GLY A 86 -10.48 10.36 -11.84
N HIS A 87 -10.68 9.50 -10.83
CA HIS A 87 -10.29 8.09 -10.93
C HIS A 87 -11.29 7.29 -11.76
N ASP A 88 -10.80 6.33 -12.55
CA ASP A 88 -11.65 5.43 -13.34
C ASP A 88 -12.57 4.59 -12.40
N PRO A 89 -13.91 4.62 -12.59
CA PRO A 89 -14.85 3.89 -11.73
C PRO A 89 -14.58 2.39 -11.63
N ASN A 90 -14.17 1.75 -12.72
CA ASN A 90 -13.87 0.32 -12.73
C ASN A 90 -12.61 0.02 -11.91
N VAL A 91 -11.61 0.89 -11.98
CA VAL A 91 -10.38 0.77 -11.19
C VAL A 91 -10.68 0.95 -9.71
N VAL A 92 -11.43 1.99 -9.32
CA VAL A 92 -11.79 2.21 -7.91
C VAL A 92 -12.59 1.03 -7.36
N ARG A 93 -13.60 0.56 -8.10
CA ARG A 93 -14.42 -0.61 -7.69
C ARG A 93 -13.55 -1.86 -7.52
N ARG A 94 -12.62 -2.11 -8.44
CA ARG A 94 -11.69 -3.25 -8.37
C ARG A 94 -10.78 -3.16 -7.14
N VAL A 95 -10.19 -1.98 -6.89
CA VAL A 95 -9.34 -1.74 -5.71
C VAL A 95 -10.12 -1.95 -4.42
N TRP A 96 -11.35 -1.42 -4.34
CA TRP A 96 -12.21 -1.62 -3.18
C TRP A 96 -12.51 -3.12 -2.93
N HIS A 97 -12.84 -3.88 -3.97
CA HIS A 97 -13.09 -5.32 -3.86
C HIS A 97 -11.83 -6.09 -3.40
N MET A 98 -10.65 -5.74 -3.93
CA MET A 98 -9.38 -6.35 -3.50
C MET A 98 -9.08 -6.01 -2.05
N LEU A 99 -9.33 -4.76 -1.64
CA LEU A 99 -9.20 -4.30 -0.27
C LEU A 99 -10.09 -5.13 0.65
N ASP A 100 -11.38 -5.23 0.36
CA ASP A 100 -12.35 -5.99 1.16
C ASP A 100 -11.95 -7.48 1.30
N ARG A 101 -11.71 -8.16 0.18
CA ARG A 101 -11.33 -9.59 0.16
C ARG A 101 -10.03 -9.89 0.90
N ALA A 102 -9.14 -8.92 1.09
CA ALA A 102 -7.90 -9.10 1.80
C ALA A 102 -8.02 -8.97 3.33
N GLU A 103 -9.23 -8.74 3.88
CA GLU A 103 -9.44 -8.56 5.33
C GLU A 103 -8.97 -9.77 6.15
N TYR A 104 -9.25 -10.99 5.69
CA TYR A 104 -8.81 -12.21 6.38
C TYR A 104 -7.28 -12.34 6.45
N LYS A 105 -6.56 -11.87 5.42
CA LYS A 105 -5.09 -11.87 5.40
C LYS A 105 -4.54 -10.85 6.40
N ARG A 106 -5.16 -9.67 6.48
CA ARG A 106 -4.74 -8.59 7.39
C ARG A 106 -4.92 -8.97 8.86
N ARG A 107 -5.96 -9.74 9.22
CA ARG A 107 -6.13 -10.22 10.60
C ARG A 107 -5.07 -11.21 11.05
N GLN A 108 -4.43 -11.89 10.11
CA GLN A 108 -3.32 -12.81 10.37
C GLN A 108 -1.95 -12.12 10.29
N ALA A 109 -1.91 -10.84 9.90
CA ALA A 109 -0.66 -10.12 9.73
C ALA A 109 0.01 -9.86 11.10
N PRO A 110 1.36 -9.94 11.18
CA PRO A 110 2.08 -9.62 12.40
C PRO A 110 1.84 -8.17 12.86
N PRO A 111 2.19 -7.86 14.13
CA PRO A 111 2.28 -6.47 14.58
C PRO A 111 3.31 -5.69 13.74
N GLY A 112 3.11 -4.38 13.66
CA GLY A 112 3.96 -3.45 12.94
C GLY A 112 3.78 -2.03 13.46
N VAL A 113 4.63 -1.11 13.03
CA VAL A 113 4.55 0.31 13.41
C VAL A 113 3.36 0.98 12.73
N LYS A 114 2.69 1.88 13.46
CA LYS A 114 1.67 2.78 12.90
C LYS A 114 2.33 4.13 12.58
N ILE A 115 2.15 4.61 11.36
CA ILE A 115 2.64 5.89 10.84
C ILE A 115 1.47 6.73 10.32
N SER A 116 0.49 6.08 9.68
CA SER A 116 -0.68 6.73 9.08
C SER A 116 -1.66 7.23 10.15
N SER A 117 -2.57 8.11 9.73
CA SER A 117 -3.66 8.59 10.59
C SER A 117 -4.59 7.44 11.00
N ARG A 118 -4.81 6.49 10.07
CA ARG A 118 -5.70 5.35 10.22
C ARG A 118 -5.10 4.08 9.64
N SER A 119 -4.73 3.17 10.53
CA SER A 119 -4.06 1.92 10.18
C SER A 119 -4.99 0.71 10.20
N PHE A 120 -4.61 -0.35 9.49
CA PHE A 120 -5.30 -1.64 9.59
C PHE A 120 -5.15 -2.27 10.97
N GLY A 121 -6.26 -2.69 11.56
CA GLY A 121 -6.29 -3.36 12.86
C GLY A 121 -7.21 -2.64 13.84
N ARG A 122 -6.63 -1.92 14.81
CA ARG A 122 -7.43 -1.25 15.85
C ARG A 122 -8.33 -0.16 15.28
N ASP A 123 -7.82 0.64 14.33
CA ASP A 123 -8.49 1.85 13.84
C ASP A 123 -9.51 1.57 12.72
N ARG A 124 -9.32 0.49 11.97
CA ARG A 124 -10.24 0.06 10.90
C ARG A 124 -10.59 -1.41 11.08
N ARG A 125 -11.83 -1.67 11.52
CA ARG A 125 -12.36 -3.03 11.77
C ARG A 125 -13.50 -3.32 10.82
N TYR A 126 -13.25 -4.18 9.85
CA TYR A 126 -14.27 -4.69 8.93
C TYR A 126 -14.52 -6.17 9.19
N PRO A 127 -15.75 -6.68 8.99
CA PRO A 127 -16.02 -8.11 9.09
C PRO A 127 -15.25 -8.88 8.00
N ILE A 128 -14.81 -10.11 8.31
CA ILE A 128 -14.23 -11.00 7.28
C ILE A 128 -15.33 -11.45 6.31
N THR A 129 -16.47 -11.89 6.86
CA THR A 129 -17.66 -12.19 6.08
C THR A 129 -18.42 -10.89 5.88
N ASN A 130 -18.19 -10.23 4.75
CA ASN A 130 -18.84 -8.98 4.40
C ASN A 130 -19.77 -9.18 3.20
N GLY A 131 -21.06 -8.88 3.35
CA GLY A 131 -22.06 -8.90 2.27
C GLY A 131 -22.26 -7.54 1.61
N PHE A 132 -21.59 -6.49 2.12
CA PHE A 132 -21.69 -5.14 1.60
C PHE A 132 -20.72 -4.94 0.43
N THR A 133 -20.97 -5.66 -0.68
CA THR A 133 -20.07 -5.71 -1.84
C THR A 133 -20.50 -4.84 -3.02
N ASN A 134 -21.78 -4.49 -3.09
CA ASN A 134 -22.30 -3.60 -4.13
C ASN A 134 -22.21 -2.15 -3.67
N LEU A 135 -21.04 -1.56 -3.90
CA LEU A 135 -20.83 -0.12 -3.79
C LEU A 135 -20.68 0.43 -5.21
N LEU A 136 -21.70 1.19 -5.64
CA LEU A 136 -21.99 1.66 -7.01
C LEU A 136 -22.32 0.57 -8.02
#